data_AF-A0A7W1FZ10-F1
#
_entry.id   AF-A0A7W1FZ10-F1
#
_cell.length_a   1.000
_cell.length_b   1.000
_cell.length_c   1.000
_cell.angle_alpha   90.00
_cell.angle_beta   90.00
_cell.angle_gamma   90.00
#
_symmetry.space_group_name_H-M   'P 1'
#
loop_
_entity.id
_entity.type
_entity.pdbx_description
1 polymer ?
#
loop_
_entity_poly.entity_id
_entity_poly.type
_entity_poly.pdbx_seq_one_letter_code
_entity_poly.pdbx_strand_id
1 'polypeptide(L)'
;MTSRYGLGKDPERMTLEAIGKKYNITRERVRQIENHAILTIRKSKEYTKEKKAFDELEAIVHDLGGVITEEDLLNHITKDKTVHNHLNLLFILGEAFKKNKEDEHFKHRWYIDEELSDKVHESLHKLYNSLSDDDLISEQDIISSFTEHIKEVSDEYKKE
;
A
#
# COMPACT_ATOMS: atom_id res chain seq x y z
N MET A 1 -11.05 -1.69 16.01
CA MET A 1 -11.23 -1.30 14.59
C MET A 1 -11.63 0.17 14.46
N THR A 2 -12.78 0.59 15.00
CA THR A 2 -13.28 1.98 14.86
C THR A 2 -12.26 3.06 15.21
N SER A 3 -11.68 3.04 16.42
CA SER A 3 -10.69 4.05 16.84
C SER A 3 -9.36 3.95 16.09
N ARG A 4 -8.98 2.75 15.62
CA ARG A 4 -7.72 2.51 14.92
C ARG A 4 -7.73 3.07 13.51
N TYR A 5 -8.87 2.92 12.84
CA TYR A 5 -9.06 3.31 11.45
C TYR A 5 -9.88 4.59 11.27
N GLY A 6 -10.39 5.21 12.34
CA GLY A 6 -11.18 6.44 12.23
C GLY A 6 -12.53 6.21 11.54
N LEU A 7 -13.22 5.11 11.87
CA LEU A 7 -14.51 4.72 11.26
C LEU A 7 -15.73 5.22 12.07
N GLY A 8 -15.49 6.00 13.12
CA GLY A 8 -16.51 6.47 14.03
C GLY A 8 -17.06 7.83 13.61
N LYS A 9 -17.76 8.49 14.55
CA LYS A 9 -18.13 9.91 14.38
C LYS A 9 -16.93 10.83 14.30
N ASP A 10 -15.82 10.41 14.93
CA ASP A 10 -14.52 11.04 14.82
C ASP A 10 -13.70 10.29 13.76
N PRO A 11 -13.33 10.96 12.65
CA PRO A 11 -12.54 10.35 11.58
C PRO A 11 -11.04 10.26 11.94
N GLU A 12 -10.61 10.73 13.11
CA GLU A 12 -9.21 10.67 13.51
C GLU A 12 -8.74 9.24 13.83
N ARG A 13 -7.63 8.84 13.21
CA ARG A 13 -7.01 7.52 13.45
C ARG A 13 -6.16 7.58 14.71
N MET A 14 -6.36 6.64 15.61
CA MET A 14 -5.51 6.51 16.79
C MET A 14 -4.36 5.53 16.56
N THR A 15 -3.20 5.82 17.15
CA THR A 15 -2.06 4.90 17.21
C THR A 15 -2.35 3.74 18.18
N LEU A 16 -1.65 2.62 18.02
CA LEU A 16 -1.75 1.48 18.94
C LEU A 16 -1.41 1.87 20.38
N GLU A 17 -0.48 2.80 20.56
CA GLU A 17 -0.10 3.32 21.88
C GLU A 17 -1.20 4.19 22.48
N ALA A 18 -1.78 5.11 21.71
CA ALA A 18 -2.87 5.97 22.18
C ALA A 18 -4.11 5.14 22.56
N ILE A 19 -4.43 4.11 21.77
CA ILE A 19 -5.49 3.14 22.10
C ILE A 19 -5.12 2.38 23.39
N GLY A 20 -3.87 1.93 23.52
CA GLY A 20 -3.40 1.21 24.70
C GLY A 20 -3.57 2.03 25.97
N LYS A 21 -3.13 3.30 25.94
CA LYS A 21 -3.33 4.27 27.03
C LYS A 21 -4.82 4.45 27.37
N LYS A 22 -5.68 4.62 26.37
CA LYS A 22 -7.14 4.81 26.56
C LYS A 22 -7.81 3.64 27.27
N TYR A 23 -7.41 2.40 26.97
CA TYR A 23 -7.99 1.18 27.54
C TYR A 23 -7.15 0.56 28.67
N ASN A 24 -6.10 1.26 29.12
CA ASN A 24 -5.17 0.79 30.15
C ASN A 24 -4.56 -0.60 29.84
N ILE A 25 -4.14 -0.81 28.59
CA ILE A 25 -3.47 -2.01 28.11
C ILE A 25 -2.19 -1.66 27.34
N THR A 26 -1.29 -2.63 27.19
CA THR A 26 -0.03 -2.41 26.47
C THR A 26 -0.29 -2.25 24.95
N ARG A 27 0.58 -1.49 24.28
CA ARG A 27 0.61 -1.38 22.80
C ARG A 27 0.58 -2.76 22.13
N GLU A 28 1.36 -3.70 22.66
CA GLU A 28 1.41 -5.07 22.13
C GLU A 28 0.08 -5.80 22.27
N ARG A 29 -0.62 -5.60 23.40
CA ARG A 29 -1.96 -6.16 23.56
C ARG A 29 -2.96 -5.60 22.56
N VAL A 30 -2.88 -4.29 22.25
CA VAL A 30 -3.71 -3.68 21.19
C VAL A 30 -3.43 -4.30 19.84
N ARG A 31 -2.14 -4.48 19.48
CA ARG A 31 -1.71 -5.11 18.22
C ARG A 31 -2.27 -6.54 18.09
N GLN A 32 -2.23 -7.32 19.17
CA GLN A 32 -2.80 -8.68 19.19
C GLN A 32 -4.31 -8.67 18.94
N ILE A 33 -5.05 -7.76 19.59
CA ILE A 33 -6.50 -7.62 19.42
C ILE A 33 -6.84 -7.19 17.99
N GLU A 34 -6.07 -6.26 17.42
CA GLU A 34 -6.23 -5.82 16.03
C GLU A 34 -6.04 -6.98 15.06
N ASN A 35 -4.93 -7.72 15.18
CA ASN A 35 -4.66 -8.88 14.31
C ASN A 35 -5.73 -9.95 14.44
N HIS A 36 -6.17 -10.25 15.66
CA HIS A 36 -7.27 -11.20 15.88
C HIS A 36 -8.57 -10.72 15.20
N ALA A 37 -8.89 -9.43 15.31
CA ALA A 37 -10.08 -8.86 14.67
C ALA A 37 -10.01 -8.95 13.14
N ILE A 38 -8.87 -8.61 12.52
CA ILE A 38 -8.65 -8.73 11.07
C ILE A 38 -8.86 -10.18 10.61
N LEU A 39 -8.23 -11.14 11.28
CA LEU A 39 -8.37 -12.56 10.97
C LEU A 39 -9.81 -13.07 11.16
N THR A 40 -10.52 -12.56 12.17
CA THR A 40 -11.94 -12.90 12.40
C THR A 40 -12.81 -12.38 11.27
N ILE A 41 -12.58 -11.14 10.82
CA ILE A 41 -13.33 -10.53 9.71
C ILE A 41 -13.09 -11.32 8.42
N ARG A 42 -11.84 -11.66 8.08
CA ARG A 42 -11.53 -12.44 6.86
C ARG A 42 -12.20 -13.82 6.83
N LYS A 43 -12.44 -14.44 7.99
CA LYS A 43 -13.14 -15.74 8.12
C LYS A 43 -14.66 -15.62 8.13
N SER A 44 -15.20 -14.41 8.15
CA SER A 44 -16.64 -14.18 8.23
C SER A 44 -17.33 -14.47 6.89
N LYS A 45 -18.63 -14.79 6.94
CA LYS A 45 -19.43 -15.01 5.71
C LYS A 45 -19.62 -13.70 4.94
N GLU A 46 -19.64 -12.58 5.66
CA GLU A 46 -19.76 -11.23 5.13
C GLU A 46 -18.57 -10.91 4.23
N TYR A 47 -17.34 -11.21 4.68
CA TYR A 47 -16.14 -11.03 3.85
C TYR A 47 -16.23 -11.81 2.53
N THR A 48 -16.67 -13.07 2.58
CA THR A 48 -16.85 -13.89 1.36
C THR A 48 -17.90 -13.32 0.42
N LYS A 49 -18.99 -12.72 0.94
CA LYS A 49 -20.02 -12.07 0.12
C LYS A 49 -19.50 -10.84 -0.59
N GLU A 50 -18.58 -10.10 0.04
CA GLU A 50 -17.98 -8.90 -0.52
C GLU A 50 -16.78 -9.20 -1.45
N LYS A 51 -16.54 -10.47 -1.82
CA LYS A 51 -15.46 -10.84 -2.75
C LYS A 51 -15.45 -9.98 -4.02
N LYS A 52 -16.62 -9.69 -4.59
CA LYS A 52 -16.73 -8.87 -5.79
C LYS A 52 -16.17 -7.45 -5.57
N ALA A 53 -16.41 -6.84 -4.41
CA ALA A 53 -15.87 -5.52 -4.09
C ALA A 53 -14.34 -5.54 -3.98
N PHE A 54 -13.77 -6.62 -3.41
CA PHE A 54 -12.32 -6.80 -3.38
C PHE A 54 -11.73 -7.03 -4.77
N ASP A 55 -12.39 -7.84 -5.61
CA ASP A 55 -11.97 -8.08 -7.00
C ASP A 55 -11.98 -6.75 -7.80
N GLU A 56 -12.97 -5.87 -7.58
CA GLU A 56 -13.03 -4.53 -8.20
C GLU A 56 -11.90 -3.60 -7.70
N LEU A 57 -11.59 -3.61 -6.40
CA LEU A 57 -10.47 -2.84 -5.85
C LEU A 57 -9.12 -3.35 -6.37
N GLU A 58 -8.97 -4.66 -6.55
CA GLU A 58 -7.78 -5.28 -7.13
C GLU A 58 -7.59 -4.86 -8.59
N ALA A 59 -8.68 -4.86 -9.37
CA ALA A 59 -8.67 -4.37 -10.75
C ALA A 59 -8.24 -2.90 -10.83
N ILE A 60 -8.70 -2.04 -9.92
CA ILE A 60 -8.25 -0.63 -9.86
C ILE A 60 -6.74 -0.54 -9.63
N VAL A 61 -6.19 -1.30 -8.68
CA VAL A 61 -4.74 -1.29 -8.42
C VAL A 61 -3.95 -1.82 -9.62
N HIS A 62 -4.47 -2.87 -10.27
CA HIS A 62 -3.88 -3.43 -11.48
C HIS A 62 -3.86 -2.39 -12.63
N ASP A 63 -4.97 -1.72 -12.88
CA ASP A 63 -5.11 -0.70 -13.94
C ASP A 63 -4.21 0.53 -13.71
N LEU A 64 -3.89 0.80 -12.44
CA LEU A 64 -2.94 1.84 -12.04
C LEU A 64 -1.47 1.38 -12.08
N GLY A 65 -1.20 0.17 -12.60
CA GLY A 65 0.15 -0.35 -12.80
C GLY A 65 0.64 -1.32 -11.72
N GLY A 66 -0.25 -1.80 -10.85
CA GLY A 66 0.03 -2.88 -9.88
C GLY A 66 0.84 -2.47 -8.64
N VAL A 67 1.42 -1.27 -8.63
CA VAL A 67 2.15 -0.66 -7.51
C VAL A 67 1.79 0.82 -7.46
N ILE A 68 1.31 1.31 -6.32
CA ILE A 68 0.85 2.70 -6.19
C ILE A 68 0.99 3.21 -4.76
N THR A 69 1.23 4.52 -4.59
CA THR A 69 1.25 5.13 -3.26
C THR A 69 -0.14 5.09 -2.61
N GLU A 70 -0.21 4.98 -1.28
CA GLU A 70 -1.50 5.01 -0.57
C GLU A 70 -2.27 6.32 -0.83
N GLU A 71 -1.56 7.44 -0.90
CA GLU A 71 -2.16 8.75 -1.14
C GLU A 71 -2.81 8.82 -2.53
N ASP A 72 -2.09 8.42 -3.59
CA ASP A 72 -2.59 8.50 -4.95
C ASP A 72 -3.73 7.51 -5.20
N LEU A 73 -3.62 6.29 -4.66
CA LEU A 73 -4.69 5.28 -4.77
C LEU A 73 -5.99 5.75 -4.13
N LEU A 74 -5.91 6.28 -2.91
CA LEU A 74 -7.09 6.75 -2.18
C LEU A 74 -7.70 7.98 -2.88
N ASN A 75 -6.87 8.93 -3.34
CA ASN A 75 -7.31 10.12 -4.07
C ASN A 75 -7.89 9.80 -5.45
N HIS A 76 -7.42 8.73 -6.10
CA HIS A 76 -7.98 8.24 -7.36
C HIS A 76 -9.42 7.74 -7.18
N ILE A 77 -9.69 7.01 -6.09
CA ILE A 77 -11.03 6.47 -5.81
C ILE A 77 -11.99 7.55 -5.31
N THR A 78 -11.53 8.45 -4.43
CA THR A 78 -12.38 9.50 -3.85
C THR A 78 -11.56 10.63 -3.25
N LYS A 79 -12.15 11.82 -3.12
CA LYS A 79 -11.54 12.96 -2.40
C LYS A 79 -11.99 13.06 -0.94
N ASP A 80 -12.93 12.20 -0.51
CA ASP A 80 -13.46 12.21 0.85
C ASP A 80 -12.53 11.46 1.82
N LYS A 81 -11.94 12.21 2.76
CA LYS A 81 -11.02 11.69 3.79
C LYS A 81 -11.67 10.68 4.74
N THR A 82 -12.98 10.77 4.96
CA THR A 82 -13.71 9.78 5.76
C THR A 82 -13.78 8.47 4.99
N VAL A 83 -14.10 8.52 3.69
CA VAL A 83 -14.13 7.32 2.84
C VAL A 83 -12.74 6.71 2.68
N HIS A 84 -11.67 7.52 2.66
CA HIS A 84 -10.28 7.02 2.69
C HIS A 84 -10.01 6.09 3.86
N ASN A 85 -10.54 6.38 5.04
CA ASN A 85 -10.38 5.52 6.22
C ASN A 85 -11.04 4.14 6.02
N HIS A 86 -12.23 4.13 5.42
CA HIS A 86 -12.93 2.88 5.09
C HIS A 86 -12.17 2.09 4.03
N LEU A 87 -11.70 2.74 2.97
CA LEU A 87 -10.90 2.11 1.92
C LEU A 87 -9.59 1.54 2.47
N ASN A 88 -8.89 2.26 3.34
CA ASN A 88 -7.67 1.78 3.97
C ASN A 88 -7.91 0.48 4.76
N LEU A 89 -9.03 0.41 5.52
CA LEU A 89 -9.41 -0.84 6.17
C LEU A 89 -9.68 -1.95 5.14
N LEU A 90 -10.36 -1.66 4.02
CA LEU A 90 -10.60 -2.66 2.99
C LEU A 90 -9.28 -3.18 2.37
N PHE A 91 -8.34 -2.30 2.04
CA PHE A 91 -7.01 -2.73 1.56
C PHE A 91 -6.26 -3.59 2.59
N ILE A 92 -6.40 -3.31 3.88
CA ILE A 92 -5.83 -4.16 4.94
C ILE A 92 -6.55 -5.51 5.04
N LEU A 93 -7.86 -5.55 4.81
CA LEU A 93 -8.64 -6.77 4.88
C LEU A 93 -8.46 -7.67 3.66
N GLY A 94 -8.28 -7.12 2.46
CA GLY A 94 -8.09 -7.88 1.24
C GLY A 94 -6.76 -8.64 1.24
N GLU A 95 -6.80 -9.91 0.82
CA GLU A 95 -5.61 -10.77 0.81
C GLU A 95 -4.67 -10.52 -0.37
N ALA A 96 -5.19 -9.96 -1.47
CA ALA A 96 -4.41 -9.60 -2.65
C ALA A 96 -3.49 -8.39 -2.41
N PHE A 97 -3.85 -7.51 -1.47
CA PHE A 97 -3.10 -6.26 -1.25
C PHE A 97 -1.99 -6.47 -0.23
N LYS A 98 -0.77 -6.16 -0.66
CA LYS A 98 0.42 -6.09 0.18
C LYS A 98 0.83 -4.63 0.34
N LYS A 99 1.50 -4.33 1.45
CA LYS A 99 1.89 -2.96 1.82
C LYS A 99 3.34 -2.89 2.21
N ASN A 100 4.09 -1.99 1.57
CA ASN A 100 5.37 -1.53 2.09
C ASN A 100 5.15 -0.31 2.98
N LYS A 101 5.86 -0.29 4.10
CA LYS A 101 5.94 0.91 4.93
C LYS A 101 6.81 1.95 4.22
N GLU A 102 6.55 3.21 4.53
CA GLU A 102 7.41 4.31 4.15
C GLU A 102 8.81 4.07 4.72
N ASP A 103 9.80 4.35 3.89
CA ASP A 103 11.22 4.24 4.18
C ASP A 103 11.90 5.56 3.76
N GLU A 104 13.23 5.59 3.80
CA GLU A 104 14.02 6.80 3.47
C GLU A 104 13.80 7.29 2.04
N HIS A 105 13.48 6.39 1.10
CA HIS A 105 13.43 6.68 -0.33
C HIS A 105 12.01 6.66 -0.89
N PHE A 106 11.09 5.90 -0.28
CA PHE A 106 9.76 5.66 -0.81
C PHE A 106 8.66 5.94 0.21
N LYS A 107 7.60 6.58 -0.28
CA LYS A 107 6.31 6.69 0.43
C LYS A 107 5.69 5.31 0.70
N HIS A 108 4.74 5.29 1.62
CA HIS A 108 3.80 4.18 1.80
C HIS A 108 3.14 3.79 0.47
N ARG A 109 3.25 2.51 0.10
CA ARG A 109 2.72 1.99 -1.16
C ARG A 109 2.01 0.66 -0.98
N TRP A 110 1.02 0.46 -1.82
CA TRP A 110 0.27 -0.77 -1.98
C TRP A 110 0.68 -1.44 -3.29
N TYR A 111 0.72 -2.76 -3.28
CA TYR A 111 1.03 -3.58 -4.44
C TYR A 111 0.25 -4.88 -4.40
N ILE A 112 0.00 -5.45 -5.58
CA ILE A 112 -0.68 -6.75 -5.73
C ILE A 112 0.27 -7.85 -6.23
N ASP A 113 1.42 -7.47 -6.80
CA ASP A 113 2.47 -8.37 -7.27
C ASP A 113 3.81 -7.96 -6.64
N GLU A 114 4.40 -8.89 -5.89
CA GLU A 114 5.66 -8.69 -5.16
C GLU A 114 6.86 -8.63 -6.11
N GLU A 115 6.88 -9.48 -7.13
CA GLU A 115 7.96 -9.48 -8.11
C GLU A 115 7.95 -8.18 -8.91
N LEU A 116 6.77 -7.69 -9.30
CA LEU A 116 6.63 -6.39 -9.95
C LEU A 116 7.05 -5.24 -9.01
N SER A 117 6.62 -5.27 -7.75
CA SER A 117 6.97 -4.25 -6.76
C SER A 117 8.48 -4.14 -6.56
N ASP A 118 9.16 -5.27 -6.43
CA ASP A 118 10.62 -5.30 -6.23
C ASP A 118 11.35 -4.82 -7.49
N LYS A 119 10.91 -5.23 -8.68
CA LYS A 119 11.45 -4.71 -9.95
C LYS A 119 11.33 -3.20 -10.06
N VAL A 120 10.14 -2.65 -9.79
CA VAL A 120 9.90 -1.20 -9.84
C VAL A 120 10.78 -0.48 -8.82
N HIS A 121 10.89 -1.02 -7.60
CA HIS A 121 11.71 -0.44 -6.54
C HIS A 121 13.19 -0.38 -6.94
N GLU A 122 13.77 -1.49 -7.39
CA GLU A 122 15.17 -1.57 -7.82
C GLU A 122 15.44 -0.68 -9.03
N SER A 123 14.55 -0.67 -10.02
CA SER A 123 14.71 0.18 -11.21
C SER A 123 14.64 1.67 -10.88
N LEU A 124 13.77 2.10 -9.94
CA LEU A 124 13.74 3.49 -9.48
C LEU A 124 15.02 3.86 -8.73
N HIS A 125 15.56 2.94 -7.92
CA HIS A 125 16.84 3.15 -7.23
C HIS A 125 18.01 3.27 -8.21
N LYS A 126 18.11 2.35 -9.20
CA LYS A 126 19.16 2.39 -10.23
C LYS A 126 19.06 3.69 -11.04
N LEU A 127 17.85 4.07 -11.46
CA LEU A 127 17.59 5.34 -12.14
C LEU A 127 18.09 6.52 -11.31
N TYR A 128 17.65 6.66 -10.07
CA TYR A 128 18.10 7.75 -9.19
C TYR A 128 19.63 7.79 -9.04
N ASN A 129 20.27 6.65 -8.82
CA ASN A 129 21.73 6.56 -8.66
C ASN A 129 22.52 6.90 -9.94
N SER A 130 21.90 6.80 -11.10
CA SER A 130 22.50 7.17 -12.39
C SER A 130 22.42 8.67 -12.70
N LEU A 131 21.60 9.42 -11.94
CA LEU A 131 21.41 10.85 -12.12
C LEU A 131 22.39 11.65 -11.26
N SER A 132 22.97 12.69 -11.85
CA SER A 132 23.71 13.72 -11.11
C SER A 132 22.79 14.90 -10.76
N ASP A 133 23.13 15.62 -9.68
CA ASP A 133 22.37 16.80 -9.23
C ASP A 133 22.34 17.93 -10.28
N ASP A 134 23.29 17.94 -11.21
CA ASP A 134 23.44 18.96 -12.27
C ASP A 134 22.82 18.53 -13.61
N ASP A 135 22.25 17.31 -13.69
CA ASP A 135 21.74 16.77 -14.95
C ASP A 135 20.41 17.43 -15.34
N LEU A 136 20.35 18.01 -16.55
CA LEU A 136 19.12 18.47 -17.17
C LEU A 136 18.60 17.41 -18.13
N ILE A 137 17.65 16.59 -17.65
CA ILE A 137 17.12 15.46 -18.40
C ILE A 137 15.65 15.71 -18.74
N SER A 138 15.25 15.33 -19.96
CA SER A 138 13.84 15.43 -20.36
C SER A 138 13.01 14.29 -19.74
N GLU A 139 11.71 14.50 -19.59
CA GLU A 139 10.79 13.45 -19.12
C GLU A 139 10.87 12.18 -19.99
N GLN A 140 11.04 12.34 -21.31
CA GLN A 140 11.14 11.22 -22.24
C GLN A 140 12.40 10.38 -22.00
N ASP A 141 13.51 11.03 -21.66
CA ASP A 141 14.77 10.35 -21.38
C ASP A 141 14.70 9.62 -20.02
N ILE A 142 14.06 10.22 -19.02
CA ILE A 142 13.80 9.57 -17.72
C ILE A 142 12.96 8.30 -17.90
N ILE A 143 11.86 8.39 -18.65
CA ILE A 143 10.98 7.24 -18.93
C ILE A 143 11.76 6.16 -19.70
N SER A 144 12.58 6.56 -20.68
CA SER A 144 13.38 5.62 -21.47
C SER A 144 14.41 4.89 -20.61
N SER A 145 15.13 5.64 -19.76
CA SER A 145 16.10 5.09 -18.82
C SER A 145 15.42 4.16 -17.81
N PHE A 146 14.31 4.55 -17.21
CA PHE A 146 13.55 3.70 -16.30
C PHE A 146 13.12 2.37 -16.96
N THR A 147 12.63 2.44 -18.19
CA THR A 147 12.19 1.27 -18.96
C THR A 147 13.35 0.32 -19.28
N GLU A 148 14.54 0.87 -19.53
CA GLU A 148 15.76 0.08 -19.73
C GLU A 148 16.15 -0.65 -18.45
N HIS A 149 16.19 0.04 -17.31
CA HIS A 149 16.47 -0.54 -16.01
C HIS A 149 15.48 -1.65 -15.63
N ILE A 150 14.19 -1.53 -15.97
CA ILE A 150 13.20 -2.59 -15.73
C ILE A 150 13.52 -3.86 -16.54
N LYS A 151 13.93 -3.70 -17.80
CA LYS A 151 14.25 -4.84 -18.68
C LYS A 151 15.49 -5.57 -18.16
N GLU A 152 16.51 -4.84 -17.76
CA GLU A 152 17.74 -5.40 -17.18
C GLU A 152 17.44 -6.20 -15.91
N VAL A 153 16.66 -5.64 -14.98
CA VAL A 153 16.23 -6.36 -13.79
C VAL A 153 15.43 -7.62 -14.19
N SER A 154 14.52 -7.54 -15.16
CA SER A 154 13.81 -8.73 -15.62
C SER A 154 14.72 -9.82 -16.20
N ASP A 155 15.89 -9.50 -16.73
CA ASP A 155 16.83 -10.46 -17.31
C ASP A 155 17.85 -10.99 -16.30
N GLU A 156 18.15 -10.23 -15.24
CA GLU A 156 18.94 -10.68 -14.08
C GLU A 156 18.22 -11.82 -13.34
N TYR A 157 16.91 -11.69 -13.08
CA TYR A 157 16.11 -12.71 -12.39
C TYR A 157 15.76 -13.94 -13.24
N LYS A 158 15.96 -13.91 -14.57
CA LYS A 158 15.80 -15.11 -15.44
C LYS A 158 17.04 -16.01 -15.45
N LYS A 159 18.17 -15.54 -14.90
CA LYS A 159 19.46 -16.25 -14.94
C LYS A 159 19.80 -16.97 -13.64
N GLU A 160 18.90 -16.94 -12.65
CA GLU A 160 18.94 -17.75 -11.42
C GLU A 160 17.90 -18.88 -11.48
#